data_AF-A0A941GIA2-F1
#
_entry.id   AF-A0A941GIA2-F1
#
_cell.length_a   1.000
_cell.length_b   1.000
_cell.length_c   1.000
_cell.angle_alpha   90.00
_cell.angle_beta   90.00
_cell.angle_gamma   90.00
#
_symmetry.space_group_name_H-M   'P 1'
#
loop_
_entity.id
_entity.type
_entity.pdbx_description
1 polymer ?
#
loop_
_entity_poly.entity_id
_entity_poly.type
_entity_poly.pdbx_seq_one_letter_code
_entity_poly.pdbx_strand_id
1 'polypeptide(L)'
;MNLKNVYSVAEAAHIWEMHESNLRNALNTYNRFSKQIQEGTAKRSKFTWIVSKQAMEEVFGKMKSYKNINTGHVLTAQELYELHLREYKEMWENQSGVAEDFKSEDAFIKYMLDNDLDNDFVEVEEGE
;
A
#
# COMPACT_ATOMS: atom_id res chain seq x y z
N MET A 1 17.67 -9.07 1.23
CA MET A 1 16.26 -8.62 1.16
C MET A 1 16.09 -7.90 -0.17
N ASN A 2 15.23 -8.38 -1.07
CA ASN A 2 14.93 -7.68 -2.30
C ASN A 2 14.08 -6.44 -1.96
N LEU A 3 14.58 -5.25 -2.27
CA LEU A 3 13.94 -3.99 -1.88
C LEU A 3 12.58 -3.77 -2.57
N LYS A 4 12.27 -4.49 -3.65
CA LYS A 4 10.98 -4.38 -4.36
C LYS A 4 9.79 -4.96 -3.60
N ASN A 5 10.02 -5.80 -2.59
CA ASN A 5 8.98 -6.54 -1.87
C ASN A 5 9.03 -6.24 -0.36
N VAL A 6 9.42 -5.02 0.01
CA VAL A 6 9.40 -4.55 1.39
C VAL A 6 8.67 -3.22 1.44
N TYR A 7 7.87 -3.04 2.48
CA TYR A 7 6.96 -1.92 2.62
C TYR A 7 7.12 -1.34 4.02
N SER A 8 6.97 -0.02 4.14
CA SER A 8 6.63 0.61 5.40
C SER A 8 5.23 0.19 5.85
N VAL A 9 4.89 0.46 7.11
CA VAL A 9 3.54 0.20 7.63
C VAL A 9 2.47 0.91 6.83
N ALA A 10 2.71 2.18 6.45
CA ALA A 10 1.73 2.96 5.71
C ALA A 10 1.47 2.36 4.32
N GLU A 11 2.54 2.01 3.60
CA GLU A 11 2.43 1.36 2.28
C GLU A 11 1.73 0.00 2.38
N ALA A 12 2.15 -0.85 3.31
CA ALA A 12 1.54 -2.17 3.50
C ALA A 12 0.06 -2.08 3.90
N ALA A 13 -0.31 -1.08 4.72
CA ALA A 13 -1.69 -0.85 5.12
C ALA A 13 -2.57 -0.48 3.91
N HIS A 14 -2.08 0.39 3.01
CA HIS A 14 -2.77 0.68 1.76
C HIS A 14 -2.90 -0.54 0.85
N ILE A 15 -1.78 -1.22 0.59
CA ILE A 15 -1.74 -2.35 -0.35
C ILE A 15 -2.67 -3.50 0.10
N TRP A 16 -2.84 -3.71 1.41
CA TRP A 16 -3.75 -4.71 1.98
C TRP A 16 -5.10 -4.13 2.42
N GLU A 17 -5.45 -2.91 2.00
CA GLU A 17 -6.74 -2.25 2.27
C GLU A 17 -7.14 -2.30 3.75
N MET A 18 -6.19 -2.04 4.65
CA MET A 18 -6.43 -2.05 6.09
C MET A 18 -5.98 -0.77 6.74
N HIS A 19 -6.62 -0.41 7.85
CA HIS A 19 -6.23 0.78 8.59
C HIS A 19 -4.83 0.63 9.21
N GLU A 20 -3.98 1.67 9.08
CA GLU A 20 -2.58 1.63 9.53
C GLU A 20 -2.45 1.24 11.01
N SER A 21 -3.36 1.71 11.87
CA SER A 21 -3.37 1.35 13.30
C SER A 21 -3.56 -0.15 13.55
N ASN A 22 -4.33 -0.85 12.70
CA ASN A 22 -4.55 -2.28 12.82
C ASN A 22 -3.26 -3.04 12.53
N LEU A 23 -2.53 -2.64 11.48
CA LEU A 23 -1.24 -3.23 11.15
C LEU A 23 -0.19 -2.93 12.24
N ARG A 24 -0.15 -1.70 12.77
CA ARG A 24 0.71 -1.34 13.91
C ARG A 24 0.42 -2.19 15.14
N ASN A 25 -0.84 -2.43 15.46
CA ASN A 25 -1.21 -3.26 16.60
C ASN A 25 -0.87 -4.73 16.37
N ALA A 26 -1.01 -5.23 15.14
CA ALA A 26 -0.59 -6.58 14.77
C ALA A 26 0.92 -6.80 14.95
N LEU A 27 1.73 -5.78 14.61
CA LEU A 27 3.19 -5.77 14.76
C LEU A 27 3.66 -5.62 16.21
N ASN A 28 3.05 -4.72 16.99
CA ASN A 28 3.56 -4.36 18.33
C ASN A 28 2.85 -5.08 19.49
N THR A 29 1.57 -5.40 19.36
CA THR A 29 0.71 -5.77 20.50
C THR A 29 0.20 -7.20 20.40
N TYR A 30 -0.30 -7.59 19.24
CA TYR A 30 -0.98 -8.88 19.08
C TYR A 30 -0.04 -10.03 18.71
N ASN A 31 1.27 -9.78 18.59
CA ASN A 31 2.29 -10.78 18.25
C ASN A 31 1.98 -11.61 17.00
N ARG A 32 1.14 -11.09 16.08
CA ARG A 32 0.77 -11.78 14.83
C ARG A 32 1.97 -11.98 13.91
N PHE A 33 2.96 -11.07 14.01
CA PHE A 33 4.21 -11.11 13.26
C PHE A 33 5.38 -11.75 14.03
N SER A 34 5.13 -12.43 15.16
CA SER A 34 6.22 -12.95 16.02
C SER A 34 7.22 -13.84 15.25
N LYS A 35 6.72 -14.74 14.41
CA LYS A 35 7.54 -15.58 13.53
C LYS A 35 8.33 -14.73 12.52
N GLN A 36 7.67 -13.81 11.83
CA GLN A 36 8.27 -12.97 10.79
C GLN A 36 9.34 -12.01 11.36
N ILE A 37 9.18 -11.59 12.62
CA ILE A 37 10.19 -10.79 13.33
C ILE A 37 11.42 -11.64 13.63
N GLN A 38 11.25 -12.88 14.09
CA GLN A 38 12.35 -13.81 14.33
C GLN A 38 13.12 -14.15 13.04
N GLU A 39 12.39 -14.32 11.94
CA GLU A 39 12.96 -14.63 10.62
C GLU A 39 13.54 -13.39 9.91
N GLY A 40 13.34 -12.19 10.46
CA GLY A 40 13.82 -10.93 9.89
C GLY A 40 13.05 -10.46 8.65
N THR A 41 11.90 -11.06 8.35
CA THR A 41 10.97 -10.64 7.27
C THR A 41 10.08 -9.48 7.70
N ALA A 42 9.97 -9.21 9.01
CA ALA A 42 9.45 -7.98 9.59
C ALA A 42 10.49 -7.39 10.55
N LYS A 43 10.85 -6.11 10.41
CA LYS A 43 11.84 -5.47 11.29
C LYS A 43 11.54 -4.01 11.55
N ARG A 44 11.92 -3.52 12.72
CA ARG A 44 11.85 -2.10 13.04
C ARG A 44 13.14 -1.39 12.62
N SER A 45 13.02 -0.37 11.79
CA SER A 45 14.11 0.52 11.36
C SER A 45 13.91 1.90 11.96
N LYS A 46 14.73 2.27 12.96
CA LYS A 46 14.58 3.48 13.79
C LYS A 46 13.15 3.61 14.36
N PHE A 47 12.27 4.32 13.67
CA PHE A 47 10.90 4.62 14.10
C PHE A 47 9.82 3.92 13.29
N THR A 48 10.18 3.25 12.19
CA THR A 48 9.22 2.66 11.23
C THR A 48 9.41 1.16 11.15
N TRP A 49 8.31 0.41 11.12
CA TRP A 49 8.35 -1.01 10.79
C TRP A 49 8.45 -1.18 9.27
N ILE A 50 9.35 -2.06 8.85
CA ILE A 50 9.51 -2.52 7.49
C ILE A 50 9.09 -3.98 7.46
N VAL A 51 8.11 -4.31 6.62
CA VAL A 51 7.51 -5.64 6.47
C VAL A 51 7.65 -6.10 5.03
N SER A 52 8.02 -7.36 4.82
CA SER A 52 8.08 -7.93 3.48
C SER A 52 6.70 -8.35 2.96
N LYS A 53 6.56 -8.44 1.63
CA LYS A 53 5.41 -9.08 0.97
C LYS A 53 5.11 -10.44 1.56
N GLN A 54 6.13 -11.30 1.67
CA GLN A 54 5.99 -12.63 2.24
C GLN A 54 5.41 -12.58 3.67
N ALA A 55 5.89 -11.66 4.52
CA ALA A 55 5.39 -11.53 5.88
C ALA A 55 3.92 -11.11 5.92
N MET A 56 3.52 -10.18 5.05
CA MET A 56 2.13 -9.75 4.92
C MET A 56 1.24 -10.89 4.43
N GLU A 57 1.68 -11.62 3.40
CA GLU A 57 0.93 -12.73 2.81
C GLU A 57 0.72 -13.89 3.79
N GLU A 58 1.74 -14.22 4.59
CA GLU A 58 1.62 -15.26 5.63
C GLU A 58 0.64 -14.88 6.75
N VAL A 59 0.51 -13.60 7.08
CA VAL A 59 -0.29 -13.14 8.24
C VAL A 59 -1.71 -12.74 7.86
N PHE A 60 -1.89 -12.14 6.68
CA PHE A 60 -3.14 -11.52 6.24
C PHE A 60 -3.71 -12.10 4.94
N GLY A 61 -2.97 -12.98 4.26
CA GLY A 61 -3.39 -13.58 3.00
C GLY A 61 -2.79 -12.87 1.79
N LYS A 62 -2.99 -13.49 0.62
CA LYS A 62 -2.40 -13.07 -0.65
C LYS A 62 -2.73 -11.61 -0.98
N MET A 63 -1.77 -10.96 -1.65
CA MET A 63 -2.00 -9.64 -2.26
C MET A 63 -3.09 -9.75 -3.33
N LYS A 64 -3.99 -8.75 -3.35
CA LYS A 64 -5.06 -8.65 -4.34
C LYS A 64 -4.54 -8.26 -5.73
N SER A 65 -5.35 -8.53 -6.74
CA SER A 65 -5.15 -8.10 -8.11
C SER A 65 -6.37 -7.32 -8.58
N TYR A 66 -6.14 -6.36 -9.48
CA TYR A 66 -7.16 -5.47 -9.99
C TYR A 66 -7.07 -5.42 -11.51
N LYS A 67 -8.22 -5.45 -12.16
CA LYS A 67 -8.35 -5.32 -13.60
C LYS A 67 -8.89 -3.95 -13.94
N ASN A 68 -8.20 -3.23 -14.82
CA ASN A 68 -8.71 -1.99 -15.38
C ASN A 68 -9.89 -2.28 -16.31
N ILE A 69 -11.04 -1.65 -16.07
CA ILE A 69 -12.29 -1.91 -16.79
C ILE A 69 -12.23 -1.46 -18.26
N ASN A 70 -11.41 -0.45 -18.55
CA ASN A 70 -11.33 0.18 -19.87
C ASN A 70 -10.35 -0.54 -20.79
N THR A 71 -9.24 -1.04 -20.25
CA THR A 71 -8.14 -1.65 -21.02
C THR A 71 -8.05 -3.17 -20.85
N GLY A 72 -8.66 -3.72 -19.80
CA GLY A 72 -8.55 -5.13 -19.42
C GLY A 72 -7.19 -5.50 -18.82
N HIS A 73 -6.28 -4.53 -18.63
CA HIS A 73 -4.97 -4.77 -18.03
C HIS A 73 -5.10 -5.14 -16.55
N VAL A 74 -4.34 -6.13 -16.09
CA VAL A 74 -4.36 -6.60 -14.71
C VAL A 74 -3.10 -6.13 -14.00
N LEU A 75 -3.28 -5.51 -12.84
CA LEU A 75 -2.23 -5.03 -11.95
C LEU A 75 -2.35 -5.73 -10.60
N THR A 76 -1.23 -5.98 -9.94
CA THR A 76 -1.21 -6.30 -8.51
C THR A 76 -1.57 -5.06 -7.68
N ALA A 77 -2.03 -5.24 -6.44
CA ALA A 77 -2.30 -4.13 -5.51
C ALA A 77 -1.08 -3.19 -5.35
N GLN A 78 0.13 -3.74 -5.39
CA GLN A 78 1.37 -2.95 -5.39
C GLN A 78 1.51 -2.10 -6.65
N GLU A 79 1.33 -2.69 -7.83
CA GLU A 79 1.46 -1.96 -9.10
C GLU A 79 0.38 -0.88 -9.25
N LEU A 80 -0.83 -1.15 -8.77
CA LEU A 80 -1.90 -0.15 -8.70
C LEU A 80 -1.52 0.99 -7.76
N TYR A 81 -1.04 0.70 -6.56
CA TYR A 81 -0.54 1.72 -5.63
C TYR A 81 0.61 2.55 -6.24
N GLU A 82 1.56 1.92 -6.92
CA GLU A 82 2.65 2.61 -7.62
C GLU A 82 2.18 3.47 -8.80
N LEU A 83 1.08 3.07 -9.47
CA LEU A 83 0.43 3.86 -10.51
C LEU A 83 -0.23 5.10 -9.91
N HIS A 84 -1.09 4.93 -8.91
CA HIS A 84 -1.77 6.03 -8.23
C HIS A 84 -0.79 7.03 -7.62
N LEU A 85 0.26 6.55 -6.96
CA LEU A 85 1.32 7.43 -6.43
C LEU A 85 1.95 8.30 -7.52
N ARG A 86 2.15 7.75 -8.73
CA ARG A 86 2.73 8.50 -9.84
C ARG A 86 1.75 9.55 -10.35
N GLU A 87 0.50 9.18 -10.55
CA GLU A 87 -0.55 10.09 -11.02
C GLU A 87 -0.77 11.24 -10.02
N TYR A 88 -0.83 10.94 -8.72
CA TYR A 88 -0.98 11.98 -7.69
C TYR A 88 0.26 12.89 -7.60
N LYS A 89 1.47 12.36 -7.80
CA LYS A 89 2.66 13.21 -7.91
C LYS A 89 2.59 14.15 -9.10
N GLU A 90 2.20 13.65 -10.27
CA GLU A 90 2.01 14.47 -11.46
C GLU A 90 0.90 15.52 -11.25
N MET A 91 -0.19 15.18 -10.56
CA MET A 91 -1.23 16.14 -10.20
C MET A 91 -0.71 17.24 -9.28
N TRP A 92 0.11 16.90 -8.29
CA TRP A 92 0.75 17.85 -7.38
C TRP A 92 1.73 18.75 -8.12
N GLU A 93 2.60 18.20 -8.96
CA GLU A 93 3.57 18.97 -9.74
C GLU A 93 2.89 19.96 -10.69
N ASN A 94 1.76 19.57 -11.27
CA ASN A 94 0.95 20.42 -12.13
C ASN A 94 -0.03 21.33 -11.37
N GLN A 95 -0.06 21.26 -10.03
CA GLN A 95 -1.00 21.98 -9.16
C GLN A 95 -2.46 21.87 -9.64
N SER A 96 -2.87 20.66 -9.98
CA SER A 96 -4.18 20.39 -10.59
C SER A 96 -5.21 19.91 -9.57
N GLY A 97 -6.48 20.27 -9.81
CA GLY A 97 -7.61 19.80 -9.00
C GLY A 97 -7.57 20.36 -7.57
N VAL A 98 -7.66 19.47 -6.57
CA VAL A 98 -7.65 19.86 -5.15
C VAL A 98 -6.23 20.06 -4.59
N ALA A 99 -5.18 19.89 -5.40
CA ALA A 99 -3.80 19.98 -4.95
C ALA A 99 -3.46 21.35 -4.34
N GLU A 100 -4.03 22.44 -4.88
CA GLU A 100 -3.79 23.82 -4.41
C GLU A 100 -4.20 24.05 -2.94
N ASP A 101 -5.11 23.23 -2.40
CA ASP A 101 -5.60 23.35 -1.03
C ASP A 101 -4.63 22.76 0.02
N PHE A 102 -3.60 22.04 -0.41
CA PHE A 102 -2.68 21.32 0.47
C PHE A 102 -1.34 22.03 0.63
N LYS A 103 -0.78 21.95 1.84
CA LYS A 103 0.49 22.61 2.19
C LYS A 103 1.73 21.79 1.82
N SER A 104 1.57 20.52 1.48
CA SER A 104 2.69 19.63 1.13
C SER A 104 2.22 18.45 0.29
N GLU A 105 3.10 17.97 -0.59
CA GLU A 105 2.92 16.79 -1.43
C GLU A 105 2.47 15.57 -0.61
N ASP A 106 3.18 15.25 0.47
CA ASP A 106 2.85 14.09 1.32
C ASP A 106 1.43 14.14 1.91
N ALA A 107 0.94 15.35 2.23
CA ALA A 107 -0.39 15.53 2.80
C ALA A 107 -1.47 15.38 1.72
N PHE A 108 -1.19 15.90 0.52
CA PHE A 108 -2.03 15.74 -0.65
C PHE A 108 -2.12 14.27 -1.09
N ILE A 109 -0.99 13.60 -1.29
CA ILE A 109 -0.92 12.20 -1.70
C ILE A 109 -1.67 11.32 -0.69
N LYS A 110 -1.45 11.53 0.61
CA LYS A 110 -2.18 10.80 1.64
C LYS A 110 -3.68 11.02 1.53
N TYR A 111 -4.12 12.27 1.34
CA TYR A 111 -5.53 12.57 1.17
C TYR A 111 -6.12 11.85 -0.05
N MET A 112 -5.43 11.87 -1.19
CA MET A 112 -5.88 11.21 -2.42
C MET A 112 -6.00 9.70 -2.25
N LEU A 113 -5.01 9.06 -1.62
CA LEU A 113 -5.03 7.63 -1.33
C LEU A 113 -6.14 7.23 -0.32
N ASP A 114 -6.41 8.08 0.68
CA ASP A 114 -7.44 7.81 1.70
C ASP A 114 -8.87 8.02 1.17
N ASN A 115 -9.04 8.83 0.11
CA ASN A 115 -10.35 9.18 -0.46
C ASN A 115 -10.60 8.55 -1.84
N ASP A 116 -9.82 7.51 -2.16
CA ASP A 116 -9.72 6.82 -3.45
C ASP A 116 -10.95 7.01 -4.35
N LEU A 117 -10.79 7.88 -5.36
CA LEU A 117 -11.86 8.27 -6.29
C LEU A 117 -11.83 7.42 -7.57
N ASP A 118 -10.89 6.48 -7.69
CA ASP A 118 -10.64 5.78 -8.93
C ASP A 118 -11.59 4.57 -9.10
N ASN A 119 -12.60 4.76 -9.95
CA ASN A 119 -13.63 3.76 -10.23
C ASN A 119 -13.28 2.85 -11.42
N ASP A 120 -12.08 3.00 -12.01
CA ASP A 120 -11.68 2.30 -13.23
C ASP A 120 -11.07 0.91 -12.99
N PHE A 121 -10.93 0.48 -11.73
CA PHE A 121 -10.35 -0.80 -11.37
C PHE A 121 -11.33 -1.67 -10.56
N VAL A 122 -11.40 -2.95 -10.92
CA VAL A 122 -12.19 -3.96 -10.19
C VAL A 122 -11.29 -5.07 -9.67
N GLU A 123 -11.50 -5.49 -8.42
CA GLU A 123 -10.79 -6.64 -7.84
C GLU A 123 -11.08 -7.91 -8.65
N VAL A 124 -10.04 -8.70 -8.92
CA VAL A 124 -10.12 -9.99 -9.61
C VAL A 124 -9.38 -11.06 -8.81
N GLU A 125 -9.90 -12.28 -8.79
CA GLU A 125 -9.17 -13.41 -8.23
C GLU A 125 -8.03 -13.83 -9.18
N GLU A 126 -6.85 -14.17 -8.64
CA GLU A 126 -5.78 -14.82 -9.42
C GLU A 126 -6.30 -16.15 -10.00
N GLY A 127 -6.78 -16.16 -11.25
CA GLY A 127 -7.12 -17.41 -11.94
C GLY A 127 -8.20 -17.40 -13.03
N GLU A 128 -8.83 -16.28 -13.37
CA GLU A 128 -9.83 -16.22 -14.47
C GLU A 128 -9.30 -15.67 -15.80
#